data_AF-W0V382-F1
#
_entry.id   AF-W0V382-F1
#
_cell.length_a   1.000
_cell.length_b   1.000
_cell.length_c   1.000
_cell.angle_alpha   90.00
_cell.angle_beta   90.00
_cell.angle_gamma   90.00
#
_symmetry.space_group_name_H-M   'P 1'
#
loop_
_entity.id
_entity.type
_entity.pdbx_description
1 polymer ?
#
loop_
_entity_poly.entity_id
_entity_poly.type
_entity_poly.pdbx_seq_one_letter_code
_entity_poly.pdbx_strand_id
1 'polypeptide(L)'
;MQKKFDFTVIDSLYESGYHGPRALDQPEFYWRSMLGALVPYRDSYFRPLGEEIAPKDAREGVDIEGVRCNYEGSRHHHELPMNLTSLRQFANHWDAVLPTISAIRENYCASRGRDGVVSTLDLWFISKLCQLLPAYLIRRRDDTIDPDDIPVVPSIIYRMSLGMHRIVHISLVKMMASGGDPGAACLEAGKYYHIAEGAGLLIGRNSVCAGPQAMVGQAYGAMIGPGARSPAESSADDPGFYRYCALFMKLEAEKYMFAVQAAIQLNGLIDALKDLPDSPRAQPFREELLRFESWSAANTSPLAHEIAREDLPMLLQGDRDACDAASQLPAGAVRERMLAGLAHIVETADQLCRANLGAEGDSLLARIDELRNRPAQTGLSELGDLVGMGLERAAADLAMTALRTYRQSESAAMQIFQLLQNQLNQSLGYRDDALVFDERDIAAVFGPRLTHCYGDFFKPAFSRQDAEMTA
;
A
#
# COMPACT_ATOMS: atom_id res chain seq x y z
N MET A 1 -10.31 28.98 0.51
CA MET A 1 -8.98 28.52 0.05
C MET A 1 -8.86 27.05 0.44
N GLN A 2 -9.28 26.13 -0.45
CA GLN A 2 -9.00 24.70 -0.26
C GLN A 2 -7.48 24.57 -0.28
N LYS A 3 -6.86 24.13 0.82
CA LYS A 3 -5.51 23.57 0.73
C LYS A 3 -5.61 22.45 -0.30
N LYS A 4 -4.84 22.52 -1.38
CA LYS A 4 -4.69 21.38 -2.30
C LYS A 4 -4.29 20.19 -1.42
N PHE A 5 -5.11 19.14 -1.42
CA PHE A 5 -4.74 17.89 -0.79
C PHE A 5 -3.48 17.40 -1.48
N ASP A 6 -2.42 17.25 -0.69
CA ASP A 6 -1.11 16.95 -1.20
C ASP A 6 -0.88 15.43 -1.17
N PHE A 7 -1.19 14.77 -2.29
CA PHE A 7 -0.86 13.36 -2.53
C PHE A 7 0.53 13.21 -3.20
N THR A 8 1.42 14.20 -3.04
CA THR A 8 2.69 14.32 -3.77
C THR A 8 3.59 13.11 -3.69
N VAL A 9 3.50 12.17 -2.76
CA VAL A 9 4.44 11.04 -2.82
C VAL A 9 4.18 10.15 -4.03
N ILE A 10 2.92 9.78 -4.29
CA ILE A 10 2.55 9.00 -5.49
C ILE A 10 2.63 9.89 -6.74
N ASP A 11 2.16 11.13 -6.64
CA ASP A 11 2.19 12.05 -7.78
C ASP A 11 3.62 12.46 -8.15
N SER A 12 4.52 12.70 -7.19
CA SER A 12 5.96 12.99 -7.44
C SER A 12 6.70 11.79 -8.02
N LEU A 13 6.35 10.57 -7.60
CA LEU A 13 6.84 9.33 -8.21
C LEU A 13 6.50 9.30 -9.71
N TYR A 14 5.24 9.59 -10.06
CA TYR A 14 4.85 9.71 -11.48
C TYR A 14 5.42 10.96 -12.17
N GLU A 15 5.66 12.08 -11.46
CA GLU A 15 6.36 13.28 -11.99
C GLU A 15 7.80 12.99 -12.39
N SER A 16 8.47 12.14 -11.61
CA SER A 16 9.86 11.74 -11.87
C SER A 16 10.01 10.82 -13.10
N GLY A 17 8.90 10.40 -13.71
CA GLY A 17 8.90 9.36 -14.75
C GLY A 17 9.24 7.96 -14.21
N TYR A 18 9.24 7.80 -12.88
CA TYR A 18 9.44 6.50 -12.25
C TYR A 18 8.13 5.72 -12.26
N HIS A 19 8.06 4.71 -13.13
CA HIS A 19 6.89 3.84 -13.26
C HIS A 19 7.02 2.55 -12.44
N GLY A 20 8.04 2.46 -11.58
CA GLY A 20 8.43 1.21 -10.99
C GLY A 20 9.06 0.26 -12.01
N PRO A 21 9.75 -0.78 -11.53
CA PRO A 21 10.10 -1.91 -12.38
C PRO A 21 8.83 -2.69 -12.75
N ARG A 22 8.84 -3.43 -13.86
CA ARG A 22 7.64 -4.17 -14.31
C ARG A 22 7.33 -5.30 -13.34
N ALA A 23 6.08 -5.75 -13.28
CA ALA A 23 5.68 -6.77 -12.32
C ALA A 23 6.42 -8.10 -12.52
N LEU A 24 6.91 -8.43 -13.70
CA LEU A 24 7.78 -9.59 -13.93
C LEU A 24 9.22 -9.40 -13.47
N ASP A 25 9.67 -8.14 -13.38
CA ASP A 25 11.07 -7.82 -13.11
C ASP A 25 11.37 -7.75 -11.61
N GLN A 26 10.33 -7.79 -10.76
CA GLN A 26 10.51 -7.71 -9.32
C GLN A 26 9.53 -8.59 -8.51
N PRO A 27 9.98 -9.03 -7.33
CA PRO A 27 9.10 -9.54 -6.28
C PRO A 27 7.93 -8.63 -5.87
N GLU A 28 6.97 -9.19 -5.13
CA GLU A 28 5.75 -8.54 -4.67
C GLU A 28 5.95 -7.66 -3.44
N PHE A 29 7.05 -7.86 -2.72
CA PHE A 29 7.32 -7.14 -1.47
C PHE A 29 7.91 -5.73 -1.65
N TYR A 30 8.16 -5.23 -2.86
CA TYR A 30 8.61 -3.84 -3.04
C TYR A 30 7.62 -2.84 -2.44
N TRP A 31 8.16 -1.84 -1.73
CA TRP A 31 7.39 -0.77 -1.09
C TRP A 31 6.57 0.02 -2.09
N ARG A 32 7.16 0.22 -3.27
CA ARG A 32 6.54 0.93 -4.38
C ARG A 32 5.58 -0.04 -5.04
N SER A 33 4.38 -0.08 -4.46
CA SER A 33 3.16 -0.76 -4.90
C SER A 33 3.31 -1.53 -6.21
N MET A 34 3.14 -2.86 -6.16
CA MET A 34 2.98 -3.71 -7.35
C MET A 34 2.02 -3.13 -8.39
N LEU A 35 1.06 -2.29 -7.98
CA LEU A 35 0.11 -1.63 -8.87
C LEU A 35 0.81 -0.63 -9.81
N GLY A 36 1.88 0.04 -9.37
CA GLY A 36 2.72 0.84 -10.27
C GLY A 36 3.42 -0.03 -11.32
N ALA A 37 3.83 -1.24 -10.94
CA ALA A 37 4.54 -2.17 -11.82
C ALA A 37 3.68 -2.73 -12.97
N LEU A 38 2.34 -2.66 -12.86
CA LEU A 38 1.42 -3.12 -13.89
C LEU A 38 1.09 -2.06 -14.95
N VAL A 39 1.35 -0.79 -14.64
CA VAL A 39 1.03 0.37 -15.48
C VAL A 39 1.50 0.25 -16.95
N PRO A 40 2.67 -0.34 -17.25
CA PRO A 40 3.16 -0.46 -18.63
C PRO A 40 2.50 -1.59 -19.44
N TYR A 41 1.92 -2.60 -18.79
CA TYR A 41 1.34 -3.76 -19.47
C TYR A 41 0.06 -3.41 -20.21
N ARG A 42 -0.28 -4.19 -21.24
CA ARG A 42 -1.40 -3.91 -22.13
C ARG A 42 -2.44 -5.01 -22.11
N ASP A 43 -3.68 -4.61 -22.37
CA ASP A 43 -4.75 -5.56 -22.64
C ASP A 43 -4.80 -6.01 -24.10
N SER A 44 -5.66 -6.98 -24.40
CA SER A 44 -5.88 -7.53 -25.74
C SER A 44 -6.44 -6.54 -26.77
N TYR A 45 -6.69 -5.29 -26.37
CA TYR A 45 -7.01 -4.14 -27.25
C TYR A 45 -5.82 -3.17 -27.35
N PHE A 46 -4.63 -3.61 -26.95
CA PHE A 46 -3.39 -2.85 -26.87
C PHE A 46 -3.45 -1.63 -25.93
N ARG A 47 -4.45 -1.51 -25.05
CA ARG A 47 -4.51 -0.38 -24.10
C ARG A 47 -3.69 -0.67 -22.85
N PRO A 48 -2.83 0.27 -22.41
CA PRO A 48 -2.06 0.07 -21.19
C PRO A 48 -2.96 0.14 -19.95
N LEU A 49 -2.66 -0.69 -18.96
CA LEU A 49 -3.37 -0.77 -17.68
C LEU A 49 -3.31 0.55 -16.90
N GLY A 50 -2.23 1.33 -17.05
CA GLY A 50 -2.13 2.66 -16.44
C GLY A 50 -2.69 3.80 -17.28
N GLU A 51 -3.23 3.56 -18.47
CA GLU A 51 -3.79 4.62 -19.33
C GLU A 51 -2.81 5.80 -19.50
N GLU A 52 -3.20 7.02 -19.08
CA GLU A 52 -2.41 8.24 -19.24
C GLU A 52 -1.20 8.35 -18.32
N ILE A 53 -1.13 7.54 -17.24
CA ILE A 53 0.06 7.46 -16.38
C ILE A 53 1.07 6.42 -16.86
N ALA A 54 0.75 5.68 -17.93
CA ALA A 54 1.66 4.72 -18.52
C ALA A 54 2.86 5.38 -19.21
N PRO A 55 4.04 4.72 -19.18
CA PRO A 55 5.20 5.11 -19.97
C PRO A 55 4.84 5.43 -21.42
N LYS A 56 5.59 6.35 -22.04
CA LYS A 56 5.28 6.82 -23.40
C LYS A 56 5.32 5.68 -24.43
N ASP A 57 6.29 4.78 -24.32
CA ASP A 57 6.44 3.57 -25.13
C ASP A 57 5.22 2.63 -24.96
N ALA A 58 4.74 2.44 -23.73
CA ALA A 58 3.53 1.65 -23.45
C ALA A 58 2.25 2.26 -24.07
N ARG A 59 2.23 3.57 -24.34
CA ARG A 59 1.11 4.27 -25.01
C ARG A 59 1.24 4.38 -26.53
N GLU A 60 2.38 3.99 -27.10
CA GLU A 60 2.59 4.10 -28.54
C GLU A 60 1.57 3.27 -29.34
N GLY A 61 0.92 3.89 -30.31
CA GLY A 61 -0.11 3.25 -31.15
C GLY A 61 -1.51 3.18 -30.52
N VAL A 62 -1.69 3.68 -29.29
CA VAL A 62 -3.00 3.67 -28.60
C VAL A 62 -3.74 4.98 -28.85
N ASP A 63 -4.95 4.89 -29.41
CA ASP A 63 -5.82 6.06 -29.55
C ASP A 63 -6.51 6.38 -28.21
N ILE A 64 -6.16 7.53 -27.64
CA ILE A 64 -6.74 8.05 -26.40
C ILE A 64 -7.50 9.35 -26.71
N GLU A 65 -8.79 9.20 -27.01
CA GLU A 65 -9.70 10.34 -27.17
C GLU A 65 -10.06 10.92 -25.80
N GLY A 66 -9.58 12.14 -25.50
CA GLY A 66 -9.95 12.91 -24.33
C GLY A 66 -11.02 13.97 -24.65
N VAL A 67 -12.10 14.02 -23.88
CA VAL A 67 -13.18 15.03 -24.05
C VAL A 67 -13.45 15.79 -22.77
N ARG A 68 -14.01 17.00 -22.84
CA ARG A 68 -14.49 17.68 -21.62
C ARG A 68 -15.63 16.87 -21.00
N CYS A 69 -15.55 16.63 -19.70
CA CYS A 69 -16.59 15.91 -18.98
C CYS A 69 -17.87 16.77 -18.89
N ASN A 70 -19.01 16.18 -19.27
CA ASN A 70 -20.33 16.81 -19.19
C ASN A 70 -21.16 16.28 -18.00
N TYR A 71 -20.59 15.43 -17.15
CA TYR A 71 -21.25 15.03 -15.90
C TYR A 71 -21.23 16.18 -14.91
N GLU A 72 -22.34 16.34 -14.18
CA GLU A 72 -22.45 17.33 -13.09
C GLU A 72 -21.41 17.08 -11.99
N GLY A 73 -21.12 18.11 -11.21
CA GLY A 73 -20.14 18.07 -10.11
C GLY A 73 -18.78 18.66 -10.47
N SER A 74 -17.76 18.30 -9.70
CA SER A 74 -16.39 18.82 -9.79
C SER A 74 -15.72 18.56 -11.15
N ARG A 75 -16.14 17.51 -11.85
CA ARG A 75 -15.62 17.18 -13.19
C ARG A 75 -16.26 18.01 -14.31
N HIS A 76 -17.37 18.70 -14.07
CA HIS A 76 -18.14 19.36 -15.11
C HIS A 76 -17.32 20.45 -15.82
N HIS A 77 -17.06 20.26 -17.11
CA HIS A 77 -16.20 21.11 -17.94
C HIS A 77 -14.83 21.42 -17.32
N HIS A 78 -14.31 20.50 -16.51
CA HIS A 78 -12.97 20.61 -15.94
C HIS A 78 -11.91 20.74 -17.03
N GLU A 79 -10.77 21.37 -16.71
CA GLU A 79 -9.68 21.60 -17.67
C GLU A 79 -9.02 20.29 -18.12
N LEU A 80 -8.95 19.31 -17.21
CA LEU A 80 -8.46 17.97 -17.50
C LEU A 80 -9.49 17.16 -18.29
N PRO A 81 -9.07 16.41 -19.33
CA PRO A 81 -9.97 15.62 -20.15
C PRO A 81 -10.51 14.39 -19.41
N MET A 82 -11.64 13.89 -19.91
CA MET A 82 -12.21 12.58 -19.59
C MET A 82 -11.82 11.61 -20.70
N ASN A 83 -11.26 10.45 -20.33
CA ASN A 83 -10.85 9.42 -21.29
C ASN A 83 -12.06 8.68 -21.88
N LEU A 84 -12.53 9.14 -23.04
CA LEU A 84 -13.76 8.65 -23.69
C LEU A 84 -13.56 7.25 -24.28
N THR A 85 -12.38 6.97 -24.80
CA THR A 85 -12.09 5.65 -25.39
C THR A 85 -12.07 4.54 -24.33
N SER A 86 -11.52 4.81 -23.14
CA SER A 86 -11.58 3.89 -22.00
C SER A 86 -13.04 3.65 -21.56
N LEU A 87 -13.85 4.72 -21.46
CA LEU A 87 -15.27 4.61 -21.15
C LEU A 87 -16.05 3.76 -22.17
N ARG A 88 -15.76 3.90 -23.47
CA ARG A 88 -16.38 3.07 -24.52
C ARG A 88 -16.01 1.59 -24.35
N GLN A 89 -14.74 1.30 -24.05
CA GLN A 89 -14.31 -0.08 -23.77
C GLN A 89 -15.05 -0.65 -22.55
N PHE A 90 -15.19 0.14 -21.48
CA PHE A 90 -15.93 -0.29 -20.28
C PHE A 90 -17.38 -0.62 -20.62
N ALA A 91 -18.05 0.26 -21.37
CA ALA A 91 -19.44 0.06 -21.78
C ALA A 91 -19.63 -1.20 -22.65
N ASN A 92 -18.67 -1.51 -23.52
CA ASN A 92 -18.74 -2.67 -24.42
C ASN A 92 -18.57 -4.03 -23.71
N HIS A 93 -17.96 -4.06 -22.52
CA HIS A 93 -17.68 -5.29 -21.77
C HIS A 93 -18.35 -5.31 -20.38
N TRP A 94 -19.26 -4.36 -20.12
CA TRP A 94 -19.83 -4.14 -18.79
C TRP A 94 -20.64 -5.34 -18.26
N ASP A 95 -21.26 -6.07 -19.19
CA ASP A 95 -22.02 -7.30 -18.96
C ASP A 95 -21.17 -8.45 -18.41
N ALA A 96 -19.86 -8.47 -18.70
CA ALA A 96 -18.91 -9.43 -18.12
C ALA A 96 -18.15 -8.85 -16.90
N VAL A 97 -17.92 -7.53 -16.86
CA VAL A 97 -17.21 -6.86 -15.76
C VAL A 97 -17.94 -7.02 -14.43
N LEU A 98 -19.24 -6.72 -14.37
CA LEU A 98 -19.99 -6.79 -13.12
C LEU A 98 -20.09 -8.22 -12.56
N PRO A 99 -20.45 -9.26 -13.35
CA PRO A 99 -20.43 -10.64 -12.87
C PRO A 99 -19.07 -11.11 -12.38
N THR A 100 -17.99 -10.67 -13.04
CA THR A 100 -16.62 -11.01 -12.62
C THR A 100 -16.27 -10.40 -11.27
N ILE A 101 -16.63 -9.13 -11.02
CA ILE A 101 -16.45 -8.50 -9.70
C ILE A 101 -17.29 -9.23 -8.65
N SER A 102 -18.54 -9.56 -8.98
CA SER A 102 -19.40 -10.34 -8.08
C SER A 102 -18.82 -11.71 -7.79
N ALA A 103 -18.25 -12.43 -8.76
CA ALA A 103 -17.56 -13.69 -8.54
C ALA A 103 -16.38 -13.53 -7.55
N ILE A 104 -15.56 -12.49 -7.74
CA ILE A 104 -14.47 -12.15 -6.81
C ILE A 104 -14.99 -11.94 -5.39
N ARG A 105 -16.04 -11.13 -5.24
CA ARG A 105 -16.70 -10.87 -3.95
C ARG A 105 -17.25 -12.15 -3.32
N GLU A 106 -17.97 -12.96 -4.09
CA GLU A 106 -18.60 -14.18 -3.56
C GLU A 106 -17.56 -15.20 -3.08
N ASN A 107 -16.50 -15.42 -3.85
CA ASN A 107 -15.42 -16.34 -3.45
C ASN A 107 -14.63 -15.80 -2.25
N TYR A 108 -14.40 -14.48 -2.18
CA TYR A 108 -13.86 -13.84 -0.97
C TYR A 108 -14.77 -14.13 0.23
N CYS A 109 -16.06 -13.80 0.16
CA CYS A 109 -17.01 -14.00 1.26
C CYS A 109 -17.15 -15.47 1.67
N ALA A 110 -17.16 -16.39 0.70
CA ALA A 110 -17.15 -17.83 0.97
C ALA A 110 -15.90 -18.26 1.75
N SER A 111 -14.71 -17.75 1.38
CA SER A 111 -13.47 -18.03 2.12
C SER A 111 -13.50 -17.46 3.56
N ARG A 112 -14.30 -16.43 3.80
CA ARG A 112 -14.52 -15.83 5.12
C ARG A 112 -15.62 -16.53 5.93
N GLY A 113 -16.34 -17.49 5.34
CA GLY A 113 -17.53 -18.10 5.94
C GLY A 113 -18.66 -17.07 6.18
N ARG A 114 -18.77 -16.04 5.34
CA ARG A 114 -19.75 -14.95 5.48
C ARG A 114 -20.80 -14.98 4.36
N ASP A 115 -22.06 -15.01 4.76
CA ASP A 115 -23.20 -14.90 3.85
C ASP A 115 -23.79 -13.48 3.93
N GLY A 116 -23.34 -12.59 3.04
CA GLY A 116 -24.05 -11.34 2.74
C GLY A 116 -23.32 -10.04 3.08
N VAL A 117 -23.32 -9.59 4.34
CA VAL A 117 -22.91 -8.21 4.65
C VAL A 117 -21.38 -8.06 4.54
N VAL A 118 -20.96 -7.22 3.60
CA VAL A 118 -19.55 -6.82 3.39
C VAL A 118 -19.25 -5.63 4.30
N SER A 119 -18.25 -5.75 5.18
CA SER A 119 -17.75 -4.63 5.98
C SER A 119 -16.85 -3.70 5.17
N THR A 120 -16.57 -2.50 5.71
CA THR A 120 -15.59 -1.57 5.11
C THR A 120 -14.22 -2.24 4.93
N LEU A 121 -13.80 -3.03 5.92
CA LEU A 121 -12.59 -3.83 5.84
C LEU A 121 -12.67 -4.89 4.73
N ASP A 122 -13.77 -5.64 4.65
CA ASP A 122 -13.97 -6.63 3.58
C ASP A 122 -13.88 -5.98 2.19
N LEU A 123 -14.50 -4.81 2.02
CA LEU A 123 -14.43 -4.04 0.77
C LEU A 123 -13.01 -3.59 0.43
N TRP A 124 -12.18 -3.27 1.42
CA TRP A 124 -10.77 -2.96 1.21
C TRP A 124 -10.03 -4.17 0.61
N PHE A 125 -10.29 -5.39 1.12
CA PHE A 125 -9.75 -6.62 0.54
C PHE A 125 -10.33 -6.89 -0.86
N ILE A 126 -11.65 -6.88 -1.04
CA ILE A 126 -12.30 -7.19 -2.33
C ILE A 126 -11.82 -6.25 -3.44
N SER A 127 -11.75 -4.95 -3.15
CA SER A 127 -11.24 -3.96 -4.11
C SER A 127 -9.77 -4.18 -4.47
N LYS A 128 -8.94 -4.67 -3.52
CA LYS A 128 -7.55 -5.03 -3.77
C LYS A 128 -7.43 -6.32 -4.58
N LEU A 129 -8.25 -7.34 -4.30
CA LEU A 129 -8.32 -8.57 -5.10
C LEU A 129 -8.64 -8.26 -6.57
N CYS A 130 -9.59 -7.35 -6.83
CA CYS A 130 -9.88 -6.87 -8.18
C CYS A 130 -8.64 -6.31 -8.90
N GLN A 131 -7.74 -5.63 -8.18
CA GLN A 131 -6.50 -5.11 -8.74
C GLN A 131 -5.42 -6.18 -8.96
N LEU A 132 -5.46 -7.27 -8.19
CA LEU A 132 -4.46 -8.33 -8.26
C LEU A 132 -4.70 -9.30 -9.41
N LEU A 133 -5.88 -9.29 -10.02
CA LEU A 133 -6.24 -10.25 -11.06
C LEU A 133 -5.29 -10.20 -12.27
N PRO A 134 -4.97 -9.04 -12.88
CA PRO A 134 -3.98 -9.01 -13.95
C PRO A 134 -2.60 -9.47 -13.51
N ALA A 135 -2.13 -9.06 -12.32
CA ALA A 135 -0.83 -9.49 -11.80
C ALA A 135 -0.72 -11.01 -11.68
N TYR A 136 -1.78 -11.67 -11.20
CA TYR A 136 -1.85 -13.13 -11.13
C TYR A 136 -1.75 -13.75 -12.53
N LEU A 137 -2.53 -13.25 -13.50
CA LEU A 137 -2.58 -13.78 -14.86
C LEU A 137 -1.23 -13.70 -15.61
N ILE A 138 -0.51 -12.60 -15.46
CA ILE A 138 0.80 -12.43 -16.11
C ILE A 138 1.93 -13.19 -15.39
N ARG A 139 1.78 -13.46 -14.09
CA ARG A 139 2.87 -14.05 -13.27
C ARG A 139 2.72 -15.55 -13.07
N ARG A 140 1.51 -16.12 -13.14
CA ARG A 140 1.33 -17.56 -12.97
C ARG A 140 2.07 -18.32 -14.07
N ARG A 141 2.77 -19.38 -13.67
CA ARG A 141 3.57 -20.21 -14.58
C ARG A 141 2.71 -21.10 -15.46
N ASP A 142 1.60 -21.57 -14.91
CA ASP A 142 0.62 -22.36 -15.64
C ASP A 142 -0.32 -21.40 -16.37
N ASP A 143 -0.48 -21.57 -17.69
CA ASP A 143 -1.32 -20.70 -18.52
C ASP A 143 -0.93 -19.20 -18.38
N THR A 144 0.39 -18.95 -18.49
CA THR A 144 0.98 -17.60 -18.50
C THR A 144 0.44 -16.82 -19.69
N ILE A 145 -0.09 -15.63 -19.41
CA ILE A 145 -0.55 -14.70 -20.43
C ILE A 145 0.59 -13.76 -20.84
N ASP A 146 0.64 -13.42 -22.13
CA ASP A 146 1.55 -12.38 -22.63
C ASP A 146 1.23 -11.06 -21.90
N PRO A 147 2.22 -10.40 -21.27
CA PRO A 147 1.99 -9.13 -20.60
C PRO A 147 1.48 -8.00 -21.49
N ASP A 148 1.52 -8.16 -22.82
CA ASP A 148 0.90 -7.26 -23.80
C ASP A 148 -0.46 -7.75 -24.36
N ASP A 149 -1.02 -8.85 -23.82
CA ASP A 149 -2.30 -9.45 -24.23
C ASP A 149 -3.19 -9.83 -23.02
N ILE A 150 -3.22 -8.98 -21.99
CA ILE A 150 -4.07 -9.22 -20.80
C ILE A 150 -5.55 -9.21 -21.21
N PRO A 151 -6.39 -10.15 -20.75
CA PRO A 151 -7.81 -10.13 -21.09
C PRO A 151 -8.48 -8.82 -20.69
N VAL A 152 -9.35 -8.32 -21.58
CA VAL A 152 -9.95 -6.98 -21.47
C VAL A 152 -10.74 -6.77 -20.17
N VAL A 153 -11.49 -7.78 -19.71
CA VAL A 153 -12.32 -7.68 -18.50
C VAL A 153 -11.45 -7.49 -17.24
N PRO A 154 -10.43 -8.34 -16.95
CA PRO A 154 -9.45 -8.08 -15.91
C PRO A 154 -8.79 -6.70 -15.99
N SER A 155 -8.45 -6.22 -17.19
CA SER A 155 -7.87 -4.88 -17.41
C SER A 155 -8.84 -3.75 -17.02
N ILE A 156 -10.13 -3.87 -17.38
CA ILE A 156 -11.16 -2.90 -16.98
C ILE A 156 -11.35 -2.91 -15.46
N ILE A 157 -11.46 -4.10 -14.86
CA ILE A 157 -11.62 -4.27 -13.41
C ILE A 157 -10.45 -3.65 -12.67
N TYR A 158 -9.22 -3.86 -13.14
CA TYR A 158 -8.02 -3.23 -12.60
C TYR A 158 -8.10 -1.70 -12.62
N ARG A 159 -8.29 -1.11 -13.81
CA ARG A 159 -8.34 0.36 -13.99
C ARG A 159 -9.42 1.01 -13.13
N MET A 160 -10.59 0.40 -13.06
CA MET A 160 -11.69 0.88 -12.22
C MET A 160 -11.38 0.73 -10.73
N SER A 161 -10.87 -0.42 -10.32
CA SER A 161 -10.59 -0.71 -8.91
C SER A 161 -9.41 0.10 -8.36
N LEU A 162 -8.51 0.65 -9.18
CA LEU A 162 -7.49 1.63 -8.74
C LEU A 162 -8.13 2.84 -8.03
N GLY A 163 -9.08 3.49 -8.70
CA GLY A 163 -9.81 4.60 -8.12
C GLY A 163 -10.67 4.17 -6.93
N MET A 164 -11.30 2.99 -7.04
CA MET A 164 -12.20 2.55 -5.98
C MET A 164 -11.51 2.18 -4.69
N HIS A 165 -10.44 1.39 -4.78
CA HIS A 165 -9.64 1.00 -3.62
C HIS A 165 -9.06 2.23 -2.93
N ARG A 166 -8.66 3.27 -3.67
CA ARG A 166 -8.17 4.52 -3.06
C ARG A 166 -9.23 5.16 -2.16
N ILE A 167 -10.46 5.27 -2.62
CA ILE A 167 -11.57 5.84 -1.83
C ILE A 167 -11.85 4.96 -0.59
N VAL A 168 -11.87 3.64 -0.77
CA VAL A 168 -12.08 2.67 0.32
C VAL A 168 -10.95 2.73 1.35
N HIS A 169 -9.69 2.79 0.90
CA HIS A 169 -8.51 2.89 1.76
C HIS A 169 -8.53 4.16 2.60
N ILE A 170 -8.79 5.31 1.98
CA ILE A 170 -8.91 6.59 2.70
C ILE A 170 -10.07 6.54 3.71
N SER A 171 -11.21 5.97 3.31
CA SER A 171 -12.37 5.82 4.20
C SER A 171 -12.07 4.92 5.40
N LEU A 172 -11.35 3.82 5.18
CA LEU A 172 -10.91 2.90 6.22
C LEU A 172 -9.92 3.57 7.18
N VAL A 173 -8.93 4.31 6.67
CA VAL A 173 -7.98 5.08 7.49
C VAL A 173 -8.70 6.10 8.36
N LYS A 174 -9.59 6.91 7.77
CA LYS A 174 -10.40 7.90 8.52
C LYS A 174 -11.28 7.23 9.57
N MET A 175 -11.86 6.08 9.24
CA MET A 175 -12.69 5.30 10.17
C MET A 175 -11.86 4.82 11.36
N MET A 176 -10.68 4.23 11.13
CA MET A 176 -9.78 3.80 12.20
C MET A 176 -9.33 4.98 13.07
N ALA A 177 -8.90 6.10 12.47
CA ALA A 177 -8.43 7.28 13.20
C ALA A 177 -9.53 7.91 14.07
N SER A 178 -10.77 7.95 13.55
CA SER A 178 -11.94 8.46 14.30
C SER A 178 -12.47 7.49 15.35
N GLY A 179 -11.95 6.26 15.42
CA GLY A 179 -12.40 5.22 16.36
C GLY A 179 -13.68 4.50 15.91
N GLY A 180 -14.03 4.61 14.63
CA GLY A 180 -15.07 3.81 14.01
C GLY A 180 -14.64 2.35 13.84
N ASP A 181 -15.62 1.45 13.72
CA ASP A 181 -15.39 0.01 13.58
C ASP A 181 -15.12 -0.39 12.11
N PRO A 182 -13.92 -0.87 11.74
CA PRO A 182 -13.63 -1.42 10.40
C PRO A 182 -14.56 -2.56 9.98
N GLY A 183 -15.14 -3.26 10.96
CA GLY A 183 -16.13 -4.32 10.79
C GLY A 183 -17.55 -3.82 10.48
N ALA A 184 -17.79 -2.51 10.54
CA ALA A 184 -19.08 -1.93 10.20
C ALA A 184 -19.43 -2.17 8.73
N ALA A 185 -20.73 -2.38 8.47
CA ALA A 185 -21.25 -2.57 7.12
C ALA A 185 -20.90 -1.41 6.20
N CYS A 186 -20.63 -1.73 4.93
CA CYS A 186 -20.40 -0.72 3.92
C CYS A 186 -21.59 0.23 3.76
N LEU A 187 -21.30 1.46 3.36
CA LEU A 187 -22.32 2.40 2.95
C LEU A 187 -23.02 1.91 1.68
N GLU A 188 -24.28 2.30 1.50
CA GLU A 188 -25.03 2.04 0.27
C GLU A 188 -24.33 2.64 -0.96
N ALA A 189 -24.49 1.99 -2.11
CA ALA A 189 -23.81 2.37 -3.35
C ALA A 189 -24.04 3.82 -3.78
N GLY A 190 -25.23 4.37 -3.54
CA GLY A 190 -25.53 5.78 -3.85
C GLY A 190 -24.66 6.77 -3.06
N LYS A 191 -24.23 6.42 -1.84
CA LYS A 191 -23.41 7.30 -0.99
C LYS A 191 -21.95 7.31 -1.39
N TYR A 192 -21.46 6.22 -1.97
CA TYR A 192 -20.07 6.07 -2.38
C TYR A 192 -19.62 7.16 -3.36
N TYR A 193 -20.43 7.45 -4.38
CA TYR A 193 -20.12 8.50 -5.36
C TYR A 193 -20.00 9.88 -4.69
N HIS A 194 -20.87 10.20 -3.73
CA HIS A 194 -20.82 11.48 -3.02
C HIS A 194 -19.57 11.62 -2.15
N ILE A 195 -19.04 10.52 -1.62
CA ILE A 195 -17.76 10.52 -0.90
C ILE A 195 -16.62 10.84 -1.87
N ALA A 196 -16.59 10.17 -3.03
CA ALA A 196 -15.58 10.42 -4.05
C ALA A 196 -15.61 11.89 -4.54
N GLU A 197 -16.80 12.41 -4.78
CA GLU A 197 -17.06 13.79 -5.20
C GLU A 197 -16.61 14.79 -4.12
N GLY A 198 -17.08 14.63 -2.87
CA GLY A 198 -16.77 15.53 -1.76
C GLY A 198 -15.29 15.54 -1.38
N ALA A 199 -14.59 14.42 -1.58
CA ALA A 199 -13.15 14.31 -1.38
C ALA A 199 -12.31 14.78 -2.59
N GLY A 200 -12.94 15.19 -3.69
CA GLY A 200 -12.24 15.59 -4.93
C GLY A 200 -11.53 14.44 -5.64
N LEU A 201 -11.85 13.18 -5.30
CA LEU A 201 -11.19 11.98 -5.82
C LEU A 201 -11.65 11.60 -7.25
N LEU A 202 -12.56 12.38 -7.83
CA LEU A 202 -13.00 12.24 -9.21
C LEU A 202 -12.14 13.04 -10.20
N ILE A 203 -11.25 13.90 -9.69
CA ILE A 203 -10.28 14.63 -10.50
C ILE A 203 -8.92 13.98 -10.25
N GLY A 204 -8.40 13.29 -11.26
CA GLY A 204 -7.06 12.75 -11.24
C GLY A 204 -6.05 13.80 -11.67
N ARG A 205 -4.82 13.35 -11.91
CA ARG A 205 -3.72 14.24 -12.28
C ARG A 205 -3.74 14.66 -13.74
N ASN A 206 -3.93 13.70 -14.64
CA ASN A 206 -3.89 13.92 -16.09
C ASN A 206 -5.30 13.94 -16.70
N SER A 207 -6.28 13.34 -16.01
CA SER A 207 -7.66 13.23 -16.45
C SER A 207 -8.63 13.27 -15.28
N VAL A 208 -9.87 13.61 -15.57
CA VAL A 208 -10.99 13.34 -14.66
C VAL A 208 -11.46 11.89 -14.82
N CYS A 209 -12.04 11.32 -13.75
CA CYS A 209 -12.69 10.01 -13.80
C CYS A 209 -13.64 9.96 -15.00
N ALA A 210 -13.67 8.84 -15.73
CA ALA A 210 -14.54 8.67 -16.89
C ALA A 210 -15.88 8.00 -16.57
N GLY A 211 -15.99 7.33 -15.42
CA GLY A 211 -17.21 6.63 -15.04
C GLY A 211 -18.37 7.59 -14.75
N PRO A 212 -19.55 7.43 -15.37
CA PRO A 212 -20.77 8.08 -14.91
C PRO A 212 -21.18 7.53 -13.54
N GLN A 213 -21.92 8.32 -12.77
CA GLN A 213 -22.37 7.95 -11.41
C GLN A 213 -23.05 6.58 -11.36
N ALA A 214 -23.88 6.25 -12.35
CA ALA A 214 -24.55 4.95 -12.43
C ALA A 214 -23.57 3.77 -12.54
N MET A 215 -22.55 3.85 -13.40
CA MET A 215 -21.53 2.79 -13.52
C MET A 215 -20.72 2.66 -12.22
N VAL A 216 -20.32 3.78 -11.62
CA VAL A 216 -19.58 3.78 -10.34
C VAL A 216 -20.42 3.08 -9.26
N GLY A 217 -21.71 3.42 -9.17
CA GLY A 217 -22.65 2.79 -8.24
C GLY A 217 -22.84 1.29 -8.50
N GLN A 218 -22.93 0.88 -9.76
CA GLN A 218 -23.05 -0.54 -10.14
C GLN A 218 -21.81 -1.35 -9.77
N ALA A 219 -20.61 -0.85 -10.07
CA ALA A 219 -19.35 -1.52 -9.71
C ALA A 219 -19.18 -1.63 -8.20
N TYR A 220 -19.44 -0.55 -7.46
CA TYR A 220 -19.44 -0.59 -6.01
C TYR A 220 -20.48 -1.57 -5.46
N GLY A 221 -21.70 -1.54 -6.02
CA GLY A 221 -22.76 -2.49 -5.68
C GLY A 221 -22.33 -3.95 -5.88
N ALA A 222 -21.61 -4.26 -6.97
CA ALA A 222 -21.07 -5.59 -7.24
C ALA A 222 -19.99 -6.02 -6.24
N MET A 223 -19.26 -5.08 -5.62
CA MET A 223 -18.27 -5.37 -4.57
C MET A 223 -18.86 -5.56 -3.17
N ILE A 224 -20.03 -4.97 -2.88
CA ILE A 224 -20.61 -5.01 -1.51
C ILE A 224 -21.86 -5.88 -1.37
N GLY A 225 -22.59 -6.11 -2.47
CA GLY A 225 -23.83 -6.86 -2.48
C GLY A 225 -23.69 -8.20 -3.21
N PRO A 226 -24.59 -9.16 -2.94
CA PRO A 226 -24.66 -10.37 -3.73
C PRO A 226 -25.03 -10.04 -5.18
N GLY A 227 -24.40 -10.72 -6.13
CA GLY A 227 -24.59 -10.47 -7.56
C GLY A 227 -24.64 -11.75 -8.41
N ALA A 228 -25.14 -11.63 -9.63
CA ALA A 228 -25.16 -12.72 -10.58
C ALA A 228 -23.73 -13.04 -11.04
N ARG A 229 -23.35 -14.32 -11.00
CA ARG A 229 -22.01 -14.81 -11.39
C ARG A 229 -21.84 -15.06 -12.90
N SER A 230 -22.86 -14.86 -13.74
CA SER A 230 -22.84 -15.37 -15.12
C SER A 230 -23.20 -14.32 -16.17
N PRO A 231 -22.40 -14.20 -17.25
CA PRO A 231 -21.12 -14.87 -17.51
C PRO A 231 -19.92 -14.08 -16.91
N ALA A 232 -19.35 -14.57 -15.81
CA ALA A 232 -18.08 -14.06 -15.28
C ALA A 232 -16.87 -14.65 -16.04
N GLU A 233 -15.75 -13.93 -16.00
CA GLU A 233 -14.45 -14.45 -16.46
C GLU A 233 -14.01 -15.63 -15.59
N SER A 234 -13.60 -16.72 -16.24
CA SER A 234 -13.18 -17.96 -15.56
C SER A 234 -12.02 -17.75 -14.58
N SER A 235 -11.14 -16.78 -14.84
CA SER A 235 -10.02 -16.45 -13.96
C SER A 235 -10.45 -15.97 -12.58
N ALA A 236 -11.68 -15.45 -12.43
CA ALA A 236 -12.22 -15.07 -11.13
C ALA A 236 -12.64 -16.26 -10.27
N ASP A 237 -12.74 -17.47 -10.83
CA ASP A 237 -13.02 -18.69 -10.08
C ASP A 237 -11.78 -19.59 -9.91
N ASP A 238 -10.60 -19.14 -10.34
CA ASP A 238 -9.35 -19.89 -10.23
C ASP A 238 -8.89 -20.00 -8.77
N PRO A 239 -8.78 -21.20 -8.18
CA PRO A 239 -8.28 -21.35 -6.81
C PRO A 239 -6.85 -20.83 -6.60
N GLY A 240 -6.01 -20.88 -7.64
CA GLY A 240 -4.65 -20.34 -7.62
C GLY A 240 -4.64 -18.82 -7.39
N PHE A 241 -5.62 -18.11 -7.95
CA PHE A 241 -5.79 -16.67 -7.76
C PHE A 241 -6.03 -16.32 -6.28
N TYR A 242 -6.86 -17.09 -5.58
CA TYR A 242 -7.17 -16.83 -4.17
C TYR A 242 -6.03 -17.22 -3.22
N ARG A 243 -5.24 -18.24 -3.57
CA ARG A 243 -3.97 -18.55 -2.86
C ARG A 243 -2.98 -17.40 -2.98
N TYR A 244 -2.78 -16.92 -4.21
CA TYR A 244 -1.94 -15.76 -4.49
C TYR A 244 -2.41 -14.52 -3.73
N CYS A 245 -3.71 -14.21 -3.79
CA CYS A 245 -4.28 -13.06 -3.08
C CYS A 245 -4.12 -13.17 -1.57
N ALA A 246 -4.39 -14.33 -0.96
CA ALA A 246 -4.24 -14.49 0.49
C ALA A 246 -2.81 -14.19 0.96
N LEU A 247 -1.81 -14.74 0.26
CA LEU A 247 -0.39 -14.50 0.55
C LEU A 247 0.02 -13.05 0.30
N PHE A 248 -0.44 -12.45 -0.80
CA PHE A 248 -0.14 -11.05 -1.12
C PHE A 248 -0.73 -10.11 -0.08
N MET A 249 -1.99 -10.33 0.33
CA MET A 249 -2.64 -9.52 1.34
C MET A 249 -1.98 -9.66 2.71
N LYS A 250 -1.50 -10.86 3.06
CA LYS A 250 -0.69 -11.06 4.28
C LYS A 250 0.61 -10.26 4.22
N LEU A 251 1.29 -10.28 3.08
CA LEU A 251 2.51 -9.52 2.85
C LEU A 251 2.27 -8.00 2.92
N GLU A 252 1.19 -7.48 2.33
CA GLU A 252 0.81 -6.06 2.49
C GLU A 252 0.49 -5.71 3.94
N ALA A 253 -0.21 -6.57 4.68
CA ALA A 253 -0.54 -6.32 6.08
C ALA A 253 0.71 -6.26 6.96
N GLU A 254 1.66 -7.18 6.78
CA GLU A 254 2.94 -7.16 7.50
C GLU A 254 3.81 -5.95 7.11
N LYS A 255 3.78 -5.50 5.85
CA LYS A 255 4.39 -4.25 5.40
C LYS A 255 3.87 -3.04 6.17
N TYR A 256 2.55 -2.84 6.20
CA TYR A 256 1.95 -1.72 6.91
C TYR A 256 2.29 -1.75 8.40
N MET A 257 2.21 -2.92 9.03
CA MET A 257 2.53 -3.08 10.45
C MET A 257 3.99 -2.70 10.74
N PHE A 258 4.95 -3.22 9.96
CA PHE A 258 6.35 -2.90 10.14
C PHE A 258 6.63 -1.40 9.95
N ALA A 259 6.13 -0.78 8.88
CA ALA A 259 6.41 0.64 8.64
C ALA A 259 5.85 1.55 9.74
N VAL A 260 4.64 1.26 10.25
CA VAL A 260 4.06 2.01 11.35
C VAL A 260 4.89 1.83 12.62
N GLN A 261 5.30 0.60 12.95
CA GLN A 261 6.17 0.34 14.10
C GLN A 261 7.53 1.04 13.97
N ALA A 262 8.15 0.98 12.79
CA ALA A 262 9.41 1.66 12.48
C ALA A 262 9.29 3.18 12.65
N ALA A 263 8.23 3.79 12.13
CA ALA A 263 7.97 5.21 12.26
C ALA A 263 7.69 5.62 13.72
N ILE A 264 6.95 4.81 14.49
CA ILE A 264 6.71 5.02 15.92
C ILE A 264 8.02 4.96 16.71
N GLN A 265 8.88 3.97 16.44
CA GLN A 265 10.18 3.83 17.11
C GLN A 265 11.11 5.01 16.80
N LEU A 266 11.14 5.47 15.54
CA LEU A 266 11.91 6.66 15.15
C LEU A 266 11.42 7.92 15.87
N ASN A 267 10.11 8.18 15.84
CA ASN A 267 9.52 9.34 16.51
C ASN A 267 9.72 9.29 18.03
N GLY A 268 9.54 8.11 18.64
CA GLY A 268 9.80 7.91 20.06
C GLY A 268 11.25 8.18 20.46
N LEU A 269 12.23 7.82 19.63
CA LEU A 269 13.64 8.18 19.84
C LEU A 269 13.85 9.69 19.74
N ILE A 270 13.29 10.33 18.70
CA ILE A 270 13.38 11.78 18.50
C ILE A 270 12.81 12.52 19.73
N ASP A 271 11.65 12.11 20.22
CA ASP A 271 10.99 12.73 21.38
C ASP A 271 11.78 12.50 22.67
N ALA A 272 12.22 11.27 22.93
CA ALA A 272 13.03 10.98 24.11
C ALA A 272 14.35 11.77 24.15
N LEU A 273 14.92 12.07 22.99
CA LEU A 273 16.11 12.91 22.91
C LEU A 273 15.82 14.39 23.15
N LYS A 274 14.62 14.91 22.87
CA LYS A 274 14.23 16.31 23.17
C LYS A 274 14.18 16.59 24.67
N ASP A 275 13.80 15.58 25.46
CA ASP A 275 13.70 15.70 26.92
C ASP A 275 15.06 15.72 27.64
N LEU A 276 16.14 15.34 26.93
CA LEU A 276 17.48 15.49 27.48
C LEU A 276 17.89 16.97 27.54
N PRO A 277 18.63 17.41 28.58
CA PRO A 277 19.19 18.76 28.63
C PRO A 277 19.92 19.12 27.34
N ASP A 278 19.86 20.39 26.95
CA ASP A 278 20.56 20.87 25.76
C ASP A 278 22.06 20.63 25.91
N SER A 279 22.54 19.67 25.11
CA SER A 279 23.95 19.31 25.02
C SER A 279 24.45 19.60 23.62
N PRO A 280 25.54 20.38 23.48
CA PRO A 280 26.23 20.58 22.20
C PRO A 280 26.69 19.27 21.55
N ARG A 281 26.87 18.19 22.32
CA ARG A 281 27.26 16.87 21.81
C ARG A 281 26.10 16.04 21.30
N ALA A 282 24.90 16.21 21.87
CA ALA A 282 23.70 15.52 21.41
C ALA A 282 23.00 16.22 20.24
N GLN A 283 23.19 17.54 20.10
CA GLN A 283 22.52 18.35 19.08
C GLN A 283 22.76 17.85 17.63
N PRO A 284 23.99 17.56 17.16
CA PRO A 284 24.19 17.09 15.79
C PRO A 284 23.45 15.77 15.51
N PHE A 285 23.36 14.89 16.50
CA PHE A 285 22.65 13.62 16.38
C PHE A 285 21.12 13.83 16.29
N ARG A 286 20.57 14.77 17.08
CA ARG A 286 19.16 15.17 16.98
C ARG A 286 18.83 15.74 15.59
N GLU A 287 19.68 16.61 15.07
CA GLU A 287 19.51 17.21 13.73
C GLU A 287 19.55 16.15 12.63
N GLU A 288 20.47 15.19 12.74
CA GLU A 288 20.56 14.08 11.79
C GLU A 288 19.31 13.18 11.82
N LEU A 289 18.79 12.87 13.01
CA LEU A 289 17.55 12.08 13.14
C LEU A 289 16.34 12.79 12.53
N LEU A 290 16.24 14.12 12.69
CA LEU A 290 15.17 14.90 12.06
C LEU A 290 15.30 14.91 10.54
N ARG A 291 16.52 15.06 10.01
CA ARG A 291 16.79 14.95 8.57
C ARG A 291 16.42 13.56 8.04
N PHE A 292 16.77 12.52 8.79
CA PHE A 292 16.43 11.15 8.46
C PHE A 292 14.92 10.90 8.50
N GLU A 293 14.19 11.44 9.48
CA GLU A 293 12.72 11.35 9.53
C GLU A 293 12.10 11.98 8.29
N SER A 294 12.52 13.19 7.91
CA SER A 294 11.99 13.86 6.73
C SER A 294 12.30 13.09 5.44
N TRP A 295 13.51 12.55 5.33
CA TRP A 295 13.88 11.69 4.20
C TRP A 295 13.10 10.36 4.19
N SER A 296 12.90 9.73 5.34
CA SER A 296 12.09 8.51 5.51
C SER A 296 10.64 8.76 5.14
N ALA A 297 10.03 9.85 5.60
CA ALA A 297 8.67 10.21 5.26
C ALA A 297 8.47 10.41 3.75
N ALA A 298 9.46 10.97 3.05
CA ALA A 298 9.42 11.16 1.60
C ALA A 298 9.63 9.87 0.79
N ASN A 299 10.27 8.84 1.37
CA ASN A 299 10.66 7.62 0.65
C ASN A 299 9.94 6.34 1.12
N THR A 300 9.19 6.42 2.22
CA THR A 300 8.36 5.32 2.74
C THR A 300 6.89 5.70 2.69
N SER A 301 6.00 4.96 3.37
CA SER A 301 4.57 5.24 3.35
C SER A 301 4.29 6.50 4.18
N PRO A 302 3.73 7.57 3.61
CA PRO A 302 3.36 8.76 4.37
C PRO A 302 2.41 8.43 5.51
N LEU A 303 1.48 7.50 5.27
CA LEU A 303 0.52 7.03 6.26
C LEU A 303 1.21 6.48 7.53
N ALA A 304 2.33 5.78 7.40
CA ALA A 304 3.05 5.26 8.57
C ALA A 304 3.58 6.39 9.47
N HIS A 305 4.12 7.44 8.86
CA HIS A 305 4.60 8.63 9.56
C HIS A 305 3.47 9.52 10.08
N GLU A 306 2.35 9.61 9.35
CA GLU A 306 1.13 10.29 9.81
C GLU A 306 0.55 9.60 11.05
N ILE A 307 0.50 8.26 11.08
CA ILE A 307 0.08 7.49 12.26
C ILE A 307 1.06 7.71 13.42
N ALA A 308 2.37 7.65 13.16
CA ALA A 308 3.38 7.81 14.20
C ALA A 308 3.32 9.19 14.88
N ARG A 309 3.03 10.24 14.10
CA ARG A 309 2.92 11.64 14.54
C ARG A 309 1.52 12.06 14.98
N GLU A 310 0.52 11.21 14.82
CA GLU A 310 -0.91 11.57 14.95
C GLU A 310 -1.29 12.82 14.14
N ASP A 311 -0.90 12.87 12.87
CA ASP A 311 -1.23 13.98 11.96
C ASP A 311 -2.73 13.98 11.63
N LEU A 312 -3.55 14.55 12.53
CA LEU A 312 -5.01 14.52 12.45
C LEU A 312 -5.54 15.10 11.13
N PRO A 313 -5.07 16.26 10.62
CA PRO A 313 -5.50 16.77 9.32
C PRO A 313 -5.32 15.76 8.18
N MET A 314 -4.22 15.01 8.17
CA MET A 314 -3.98 13.98 7.16
C MET A 314 -4.86 12.75 7.40
N LEU A 315 -4.84 12.17 8.61
CA LEU A 315 -5.57 10.95 8.94
C LEU A 315 -7.09 11.09 8.80
N LEU A 316 -7.62 12.27 9.15
CA LEU A 316 -9.06 12.57 9.13
C LEU A 316 -9.47 13.34 7.87
N GLN A 317 -8.57 13.48 6.91
CA GLN A 317 -8.82 14.08 5.60
C GLN A 317 -9.41 15.49 5.71
N GLY A 318 -8.85 16.31 6.61
CA GLY A 318 -9.25 17.70 6.83
C GLY A 318 -10.66 17.91 7.37
N ASP A 319 -11.35 16.85 7.79
CA ASP A 319 -12.65 16.93 8.47
C ASP A 319 -12.47 17.64 9.81
N ARG A 320 -12.92 18.90 9.87
CA ARG A 320 -12.69 19.78 11.02
C ARG A 320 -13.35 19.24 12.28
N ASP A 321 -14.58 18.76 12.18
CA ASP A 321 -15.32 18.27 13.35
C ASP A 321 -14.65 17.02 13.91
N ALA A 322 -14.19 16.12 13.02
CA ALA A 322 -13.43 14.95 13.44
C ALA A 322 -12.06 15.31 14.02
N CYS A 323 -11.34 16.28 13.43
CA CYS A 323 -10.06 16.76 13.95
C CYS A 323 -10.22 17.40 15.33
N ASP A 324 -11.23 18.26 15.49
CA ASP A 324 -11.54 18.91 16.76
C ASP A 324 -11.87 17.87 17.83
N ALA A 325 -12.72 16.88 17.51
CA ALA A 325 -13.03 15.79 18.43
C ALA A 325 -11.79 14.94 18.79
N ALA A 326 -10.95 14.60 17.82
CA ALA A 326 -9.74 13.81 18.05
C ALA A 326 -8.68 14.58 18.86
N SER A 327 -8.59 15.91 18.70
CA SER A 327 -7.67 16.77 19.45
C SER A 327 -7.96 16.83 20.96
N GLN A 328 -9.18 16.46 21.37
CA GLN A 328 -9.58 16.38 22.78
C GLN A 328 -9.19 15.05 23.45
N LEU A 329 -8.67 14.09 22.69
CA LEU A 329 -8.25 12.80 23.23
C LEU A 329 -6.87 12.89 23.89
N PRO A 330 -6.54 11.97 24.82
CA PRO A 330 -5.17 11.85 25.32
C PRO A 330 -4.17 11.61 24.19
N ALA A 331 -2.95 12.15 24.33
CA ALA A 331 -1.87 11.91 23.37
C ALA A 331 -1.63 10.40 23.17
N GLY A 332 -1.51 9.96 21.92
CA GLY A 332 -1.35 8.55 21.57
C GLY A 332 -2.65 7.78 21.35
N ALA A 333 -3.82 8.34 21.70
CA ALA A 333 -5.10 7.64 21.57
C ALA A 333 -5.49 7.37 20.10
N VAL A 334 -5.18 8.28 19.17
CA VAL A 334 -5.47 8.08 17.74
C VAL A 334 -4.53 7.03 17.15
N ARG A 335 -3.25 7.07 17.55
CA ARG A 335 -2.26 6.06 17.19
C ARG A 335 -2.67 4.67 17.69
N GLU A 336 -3.15 4.55 18.93
CA GLU A 336 -3.67 3.29 19.47
C GLU A 336 -4.85 2.75 18.66
N ARG A 337 -5.80 3.61 18.27
CA ARG A 337 -6.92 3.23 17.40
C ARG A 337 -6.44 2.75 16.03
N MET A 338 -5.48 3.45 15.43
CA MET A 338 -4.87 3.05 14.17
C MET A 338 -4.18 1.70 14.28
N LEU A 339 -3.42 1.45 15.35
CA LEU A 339 -2.77 0.16 15.61
C LEU A 339 -3.79 -0.97 15.79
N ALA A 340 -4.91 -0.73 16.50
CA ALA A 340 -5.99 -1.70 16.63
C ALA A 340 -6.64 -2.02 15.27
N GLY A 341 -6.91 -1.01 14.45
CA GLY A 341 -7.43 -1.21 13.10
C GLY A 341 -6.47 -1.97 12.18
N LEU A 342 -5.16 -1.69 12.25
CA LEU A 342 -4.14 -2.46 11.53
C LEU A 342 -4.07 -3.92 12.01
N ALA A 343 -4.25 -4.17 13.31
CA ALA A 343 -4.34 -5.53 13.84
C ALA A 343 -5.54 -6.29 13.24
N HIS A 344 -6.69 -5.63 13.04
CA HIS A 344 -7.85 -6.24 12.35
C HIS A 344 -7.53 -6.58 10.88
N ILE A 345 -6.75 -5.75 10.18
CA ILE A 345 -6.28 -6.05 8.81
C ILE A 345 -5.40 -7.30 8.82
N VAL A 346 -4.43 -7.39 9.74
CA VAL A 346 -3.54 -8.55 9.88
C VAL A 346 -4.35 -9.82 10.18
N GLU A 347 -5.27 -9.75 11.13
CA GLU A 347 -6.13 -10.90 11.49
C GLU A 347 -6.99 -11.36 10.30
N THR A 348 -7.54 -10.41 9.54
CA THR A 348 -8.34 -10.74 8.34
C THR A 348 -7.48 -11.41 7.27
N ALA A 349 -6.24 -10.94 7.06
CA ALA A 349 -5.30 -11.58 6.14
C ALA A 349 -4.88 -12.98 6.61
N ASP A 350 -4.72 -13.20 7.92
CA ASP A 350 -4.43 -14.51 8.51
C ASP A 350 -5.58 -15.49 8.25
N GLN A 351 -6.81 -15.03 8.47
CA GLN A 351 -8.00 -15.83 8.21
C GLN A 351 -8.13 -16.18 6.72
N LEU A 352 -7.77 -15.27 5.80
CA LEU A 352 -7.68 -15.60 4.36
C LEU A 352 -6.60 -16.64 4.07
N CYS A 353 -5.44 -16.54 4.70
CA CYS A 353 -4.38 -17.54 4.55
C CYS A 353 -4.86 -18.92 4.98
N ARG A 354 -5.50 -19.04 6.15
CA ARG A 354 -6.07 -20.30 6.62
C ARG A 354 -7.11 -20.86 5.65
N ALA A 355 -8.03 -20.00 5.18
CA ALA A 355 -9.11 -20.43 4.30
C ALA A 355 -8.61 -20.95 2.94
N ASN A 356 -7.58 -20.32 2.37
CA ASN A 356 -7.12 -20.62 1.00
C ASN A 356 -5.89 -21.54 0.94
N LEU A 357 -5.11 -21.64 2.03
CA LEU A 357 -3.93 -22.50 2.12
C LEU A 357 -4.14 -23.72 3.02
N GLY A 358 -5.21 -23.78 3.82
CA GLY A 358 -5.47 -24.88 4.74
C GLY A 358 -4.34 -25.06 5.75
N ALA A 359 -3.86 -26.30 5.92
CA ALA A 359 -2.80 -26.64 6.87
C ALA A 359 -1.45 -25.94 6.57
N GLU A 360 -1.18 -25.61 5.30
CA GLU A 360 -0.01 -24.81 4.91
C GLU A 360 -0.13 -23.38 5.46
N GLY A 361 -1.35 -22.83 5.47
CA GLY A 361 -1.65 -21.52 6.04
C GLY A 361 -1.38 -21.47 7.54
N ASP A 362 -1.83 -22.46 8.31
CA ASP A 362 -1.54 -22.52 9.75
C ASP A 362 -0.03 -22.63 10.04
N SER A 363 0.67 -23.46 9.25
CA SER A 363 2.12 -23.64 9.38
C SER A 363 2.89 -22.35 9.06
N LEU A 364 2.48 -21.65 8.00
CA LEU A 364 3.03 -20.36 7.59
C LEU A 364 2.84 -19.32 8.70
N LEU A 365 1.63 -19.19 9.24
CA LEU A 365 1.33 -18.20 10.28
C LEU A 365 2.09 -18.49 11.57
N ALA A 366 2.17 -19.76 11.99
CA ALA A 366 2.99 -20.15 13.15
C ALA A 366 4.47 -19.80 12.95
N ARG A 367 5.01 -19.97 11.73
CA ARG A 367 6.38 -19.57 11.42
C ARG A 367 6.57 -18.06 11.45
N ILE A 368 5.60 -17.28 10.96
CA ILE A 368 5.61 -15.81 11.06
C ILE A 368 5.62 -15.37 12.52
N ASP A 369 4.80 -15.99 13.38
CA ASP A 369 4.76 -15.68 14.82
C ASP A 369 6.08 -16.03 15.51
N GLU A 370 6.71 -17.16 15.16
CA GLU A 370 8.05 -17.51 15.65
C GLU A 370 9.11 -16.45 15.26
N LEU A 371 9.07 -15.98 14.01
CA LEU A 371 9.98 -14.93 13.53
C LEU A 371 9.77 -13.61 14.26
N ARG A 372 8.51 -13.18 14.47
CA ARG A 372 8.17 -11.97 15.23
C ARG A 372 8.66 -12.03 16.69
N ASN A 373 8.54 -13.19 17.32
CA ASN A 373 8.88 -13.38 18.73
C ASN A 373 10.35 -13.76 18.97
N ARG A 374 11.17 -13.91 17.92
CA ARG A 374 12.57 -14.27 18.06
C ARG A 374 13.34 -13.17 18.81
N PRO A 375 14.11 -13.50 19.86
CA PRO A 375 14.88 -12.50 20.59
C PRO A 375 15.94 -11.85 19.68
N ALA A 376 16.25 -10.59 19.95
CA ALA A 376 17.31 -9.87 19.25
C ALA A 376 18.64 -10.63 19.35
N GLN A 377 19.35 -10.78 18.23
CA GLN A 377 20.70 -11.33 18.24
C GLN A 377 21.66 -10.35 18.92
N THR A 378 22.58 -10.85 19.73
CA THR A 378 23.49 -10.07 20.60
C THR A 378 24.65 -9.38 19.87
N GLY A 379 24.63 -9.26 18.54
CA GLY A 379 25.74 -8.73 17.73
C GLY A 379 25.77 -7.21 17.58
N LEU A 380 25.18 -6.43 18.49
CA LEU A 380 25.13 -4.98 18.37
C LEU A 380 26.40 -4.31 18.89
N SER A 381 26.79 -3.22 18.22
CA SER A 381 27.78 -2.26 18.70
C SER A 381 27.57 -2.01 20.19
N GLU A 382 28.64 -2.06 20.96
CA GLU A 382 28.52 -1.85 22.40
C GLU A 382 28.12 -0.39 22.64
N LEU A 383 27.43 -0.11 23.75
CA LEU A 383 27.18 1.28 24.19
C LEU A 383 28.46 2.13 24.15
N GLY A 384 29.61 1.49 24.39
CA GLY A 384 30.94 2.08 24.29
C GLY A 384 31.25 2.67 22.92
N ASP A 385 30.72 2.12 21.83
CA ASP A 385 30.95 2.62 20.47
C ASP A 385 30.28 3.99 20.27
N LEU A 386 29.00 4.13 20.62
CA LEU A 386 28.29 5.43 20.50
C LEU A 386 28.91 6.50 21.40
N VAL A 387 29.31 6.12 22.62
CA VAL A 387 30.00 7.03 23.54
C VAL A 387 31.39 7.41 23.00
N GLY A 388 32.13 6.44 22.44
CA GLY A 388 33.42 6.67 21.79
C GLY A 388 33.33 7.57 20.56
N MET A 389 32.17 7.56 19.89
CA MET A 389 31.83 8.44 18.77
C MET A 389 31.36 9.84 19.21
N GLY A 390 31.41 10.15 20.51
CA GLY A 390 31.17 11.48 21.05
C GLY A 390 29.72 11.74 21.50
N LEU A 391 28.84 10.74 21.41
CA LEU A 391 27.49 10.85 21.95
C LEU A 391 27.53 10.78 23.48
N GLU A 392 26.77 11.63 24.16
CA GLU A 392 26.67 11.56 25.62
C GLU A 392 26.02 10.27 26.07
N ARG A 393 26.43 9.76 27.24
CA ARG A 393 26.00 8.43 27.72
C ARG A 393 24.47 8.27 27.77
N ALA A 394 23.75 9.28 28.24
CA ALA A 394 22.29 9.24 28.30
C ALA A 394 21.65 9.15 26.90
N ALA A 395 22.12 9.96 25.95
CA ALA A 395 21.66 9.89 24.56
C ALA A 395 22.05 8.57 23.89
N ALA A 396 23.26 8.06 24.17
CA ALA A 396 23.74 6.77 23.70
C ALA A 396 22.90 5.60 24.24
N ASP A 397 22.51 5.63 25.52
CA ASP A 397 21.65 4.62 26.14
C ASP A 397 20.25 4.59 25.47
N LEU A 398 19.64 5.76 25.22
CA LEU A 398 18.37 5.88 24.51
C LEU A 398 18.48 5.38 23.07
N ALA A 399 19.50 5.85 22.34
CA ALA A 399 19.81 5.46 20.97
C ALA A 399 20.02 3.94 20.83
N MET A 400 20.82 3.34 21.72
CA MET A 400 21.07 1.90 21.74
C MET A 400 19.80 1.09 22.00
N THR A 401 18.95 1.56 22.91
CA THR A 401 17.68 0.88 23.22
C THR A 401 16.75 0.91 22.01
N ALA A 402 16.57 2.07 21.39
CA ALA A 402 15.75 2.21 20.19
C ALA A 402 16.31 1.37 19.01
N LEU A 403 17.63 1.39 18.79
CA LEU A 403 18.29 0.60 17.75
C LEU A 403 18.14 -0.91 17.94
N ARG A 404 18.24 -1.39 19.18
CA ARG A 404 18.05 -2.82 19.50
C ARG A 404 16.67 -3.28 19.08
N THR A 405 15.65 -2.55 19.52
CA THR A 405 14.25 -2.84 19.19
C THR A 405 14.01 -2.75 17.69
N TYR A 406 14.49 -1.68 17.05
CA TYR A 406 14.34 -1.48 15.61
C TYR A 406 14.97 -2.60 14.79
N ARG A 407 16.23 -2.96 15.07
CA ARG A 407 16.93 -4.03 14.34
C ARG A 407 16.29 -5.40 14.54
N GLN A 408 15.73 -5.66 15.73
CA GLN A 408 14.96 -6.88 15.96
C GLN A 408 13.71 -6.91 15.07
N SER A 409 12.91 -5.85 15.07
CA SER A 409 11.72 -5.71 14.21
C SER A 409 12.07 -5.81 12.73
N GLU A 410 13.13 -5.13 12.29
CA GLU A 410 13.63 -5.15 10.91
C GLU A 410 14.06 -6.56 10.49
N SER A 411 14.88 -7.23 11.30
CA SER A 411 15.33 -8.60 11.01
C SER A 411 14.18 -9.59 10.92
N ALA A 412 13.18 -9.46 11.79
CA ALA A 412 11.97 -10.26 11.74
C ALA A 412 11.16 -9.97 10.47
N ALA A 413 10.90 -8.70 10.17
CA ALA A 413 10.15 -8.27 8.99
C ALA A 413 10.81 -8.76 7.69
N MET A 414 12.14 -8.64 7.56
CA MET A 414 12.88 -9.15 6.41
C MET A 414 12.69 -10.66 6.20
N GLN A 415 12.81 -11.45 7.28
CA GLN A 415 12.61 -12.90 7.21
C GLN A 415 11.15 -13.28 6.88
N ILE A 416 10.19 -12.52 7.40
CA ILE A 416 8.75 -12.70 7.11
C ILE A 416 8.47 -12.38 5.64
N PHE A 417 9.03 -11.30 5.09
CA PHE A 417 8.81 -10.93 3.69
C PHE A 417 9.45 -11.95 2.76
N GLN A 418 10.65 -12.42 3.07
CA GLN A 418 11.29 -13.52 2.35
C GLN A 418 10.45 -14.79 2.35
N LEU A 419 9.91 -15.16 3.51
CA LEU A 419 9.05 -16.32 3.66
C LEU A 419 7.78 -16.18 2.80
N LEU A 420 7.07 -15.05 2.92
CA LEU A 420 5.84 -14.80 2.17
C LEU A 420 6.09 -14.72 0.66
N GLN A 421 7.19 -14.12 0.25
CA GLN A 421 7.58 -14.05 -1.16
C GLN A 421 7.87 -15.44 -1.74
N ASN A 422 8.55 -16.30 -0.98
CA ASN A 422 8.78 -17.68 -1.41
C ASN A 422 7.46 -18.45 -1.55
N GLN A 423 6.52 -18.24 -0.62
CA GLN A 423 5.18 -18.83 -0.72
C GLN A 423 4.39 -18.29 -1.92
N LEU A 424 4.49 -16.99 -2.23
CA LEU A 424 3.89 -16.39 -3.42
C LEU A 424 4.43 -17.04 -4.70
N ASN A 425 5.75 -17.14 -4.84
CA ASN A 425 6.38 -17.82 -5.98
C ASN A 425 5.89 -19.27 -6.12
N GLN A 426 5.80 -20.01 -5.02
CA GLN A 426 5.27 -21.38 -5.04
C GLN A 426 3.80 -21.42 -5.47
N SER A 427 2.98 -20.47 -5.00
CA SER A 427 1.56 -20.35 -5.40
C SER A 427 1.40 -20.02 -6.89
N LEU A 428 2.39 -19.36 -7.48
CA LEU A 428 2.45 -19.05 -8.92
C LEU A 428 3.09 -20.17 -9.75
N GLY A 429 3.53 -21.29 -9.15
CA GLY A 429 4.09 -22.45 -9.85
C GLY A 429 5.63 -22.47 -10.00
N TYR A 430 6.34 -21.55 -9.36
CA TYR A 430 7.82 -21.53 -9.34
C TYR A 430 8.35 -22.45 -8.22
N ARG A 431 9.30 -23.34 -8.52
CA ARG A 431 9.77 -24.39 -7.59
C ARG A 431 11.20 -24.23 -7.07
N ASP A 432 12.07 -23.50 -7.76
CA ASP A 432 13.52 -23.63 -7.54
C ASP A 432 14.30 -22.31 -7.38
N ASP A 433 13.66 -21.15 -7.51
CA ASP A 433 14.32 -19.85 -7.36
C ASP A 433 13.92 -19.23 -6.03
N ALA A 434 14.60 -19.65 -4.95
CA ALA A 434 14.61 -18.88 -3.73
C ALA A 434 15.24 -17.53 -4.06
N LEU A 435 14.41 -16.51 -4.26
CA LEU A 435 14.88 -15.14 -4.40
C LEU A 435 15.69 -14.81 -3.15
N VAL A 436 16.95 -14.41 -3.30
CA VAL A 436 17.76 -13.93 -2.19
C VAL A 436 17.85 -12.43 -2.33
N PHE A 437 17.25 -11.71 -1.39
CA PHE A 437 17.33 -10.25 -1.39
C PHE A 437 18.70 -9.79 -0.92
N ASP A 438 19.31 -8.90 -1.69
CA ASP A 438 20.49 -8.19 -1.25
C ASP A 438 20.10 -6.90 -0.50
N GLU A 439 21.09 -6.20 0.07
CA GLU A 439 20.83 -4.95 0.81
C GLU A 439 20.23 -3.83 -0.06
N ARG A 440 20.45 -3.87 -1.39
CA ARG A 440 19.90 -2.86 -2.32
C ARG A 440 18.41 -3.11 -2.55
N ASP A 441 18.02 -4.37 -2.68
CA ASP A 441 16.61 -4.75 -2.71
C ASP A 441 15.92 -4.24 -1.45
N ILE A 442 16.49 -4.56 -0.28
CA ILE A 442 15.98 -4.12 1.03
C ILE A 442 15.89 -2.59 1.12
N ALA A 443 16.92 -1.84 0.70
CA ALA A 443 16.88 -0.38 0.74
C ALA A 443 15.82 0.21 -0.21
N ALA A 444 15.60 -0.40 -1.39
CA ALA A 444 14.53 -0.01 -2.30
C ALA A 444 13.12 -0.37 -1.77
N VAL A 445 13.05 -1.34 -0.86
CA VAL A 445 11.83 -1.99 -0.36
C VAL A 445 11.35 -1.48 1.00
N PHE A 446 12.27 -1.15 1.88
CA PHE A 446 11.95 -0.63 3.22
C PHE A 446 12.22 0.87 3.29
N GLY A 447 12.82 1.41 2.23
CA GLY A 447 13.33 2.76 2.19
C GLY A 447 14.47 2.93 3.20
N PRO A 448 14.62 4.16 3.71
CA PRO A 448 15.57 4.53 4.74
C PRO A 448 15.46 3.66 6.00
N ARG A 449 16.52 2.91 6.34
CA ARG A 449 16.62 2.17 7.60
C ARG A 449 17.20 3.06 8.69
N LEU A 450 16.72 2.96 9.93
CA LEU A 450 17.33 3.70 11.05
C LEU A 450 18.83 3.39 11.13
N THR A 451 19.23 2.16 10.80
CA THR A 451 20.64 1.76 10.70
C THR A 451 21.46 2.57 9.68
N HIS A 452 20.86 3.07 8.59
CA HIS A 452 21.51 3.98 7.63
C HIS A 452 21.81 5.34 8.28
N CYS A 453 20.87 5.91 9.04
CA CYS A 453 21.08 7.16 9.76
C CYS A 453 22.32 7.09 10.68
N TYR A 454 22.46 5.99 11.43
CA TYR A 454 23.61 5.79 12.31
C TYR A 454 24.89 5.57 11.50
N GLY A 455 24.83 4.73 10.46
CA GLY A 455 25.98 4.51 9.58
C GLY A 455 26.49 5.81 8.97
N ASP A 456 25.61 6.69 8.49
CA ASP A 456 25.98 7.93 7.82
C ASP A 456 26.35 9.07 8.78
N PHE A 457 25.82 9.07 10.01
CA PHE A 457 26.24 10.00 11.07
C PHE A 457 27.62 9.66 11.62
N PHE A 458 27.89 8.37 11.82
CA PHE A 458 29.12 7.88 12.47
C PHE A 458 30.20 7.43 11.50
N LYS A 459 29.92 7.37 10.18
CA LYS A 459 30.97 7.29 9.17
C LYS A 459 31.90 8.50 9.36
N PRO A 460 33.22 8.29 9.50
CA PRO A 460 34.17 9.39 9.49
C PRO A 460 33.92 10.24 8.24
N ALA A 461 34.00 11.56 8.36
CA ALA A 461 33.81 12.53 7.26
C ALA A 461 34.74 12.31 6.04
N PHE A 462 35.58 11.27 6.06
CA PHE A 462 36.57 10.90 5.04
C PHE A 462 36.01 10.30 3.74
N SER A 463 34.70 10.13 3.55
CA SER A 463 34.14 9.58 2.28
C SER A 463 33.07 10.42 1.58
N ARG A 464 32.57 11.51 2.18
CA ARG A 464 31.57 12.38 1.52
C ARG A 464 32.15 13.19 0.36
N GLN A 465 33.48 13.38 0.30
CA GLN A 465 34.14 14.03 -0.85
C GLN A 465 34.10 13.20 -2.13
N ASP A 466 33.97 11.87 -2.04
CA ASP A 466 33.97 11.01 -3.23
C ASP A 466 32.56 10.76 -3.80
N ALA A 467 31.51 10.86 -2.96
CA ALA A 467 30.13 10.63 -3.39
C ALA A 467 29.53 11.84 -4.14
N GLU A 468 29.94 13.07 -3.82
CA GLU A 468 29.54 14.29 -4.55
C GLU A 468 30.26 14.44 -5.91
N MET A 469 31.21 13.55 -6.25
CA MET A 469 31.90 13.53 -7.53
C MET A 469 31.31 12.52 -8.55
N THR A 470 30.28 11.76 -8.17
CA THR A 470 29.68 10.71 -9.01
C THR A 470 28.15 10.75 -9.12
N ALA A 471 27.49 11.77 -8.56
CA ALA A 471 26.10 12.12 -8.86
C ALA A 471 26.08 13.41 -9.69
#